data_AF-X1CCV4-F1
#
_entry.id   AF-X1CCV4-F1
#
_cell.length_a   1.000
_cell.length_b   1.000
_cell.length_c   1.000
_cell.angle_alpha   90.00
_cell.angle_beta   90.00
_cell.angle_gamma   90.00
#
_symmetry.space_group_name_H-M   'P 1'
#
loop_
_entity.id
_entity.type
_entity.pdbx_description
1 polymer ?
#
loop_
_entity_poly.entity_id
_entity_poly.type
_entity_poly.pdbx_seq_one_letter_code
_entity_poly.pdbx_strand_id
1 'polypeptide(L)' 'MHPIRLGFHLDQSQVFNKYLDEDGCPDSTYVQIKEYQFLDSDFDGIEDRWDQCNFQPENYNDYLDWDGCPDVIPPPL' A
#
# COMPACT_ATOMS: atom_id res chain seq x y z
N MET A 1 -18.81 7.56 18.17
CA MET A 1 -19.98 7.51 17.26
C MET A 1 -19.60 8.14 15.93
N HIS A 2 -19.04 7.34 15.03
CA HIS A 2 -19.05 7.52 13.57
C HIS A 2 -19.16 6.08 13.02
N PRO A 3 -20.11 5.77 12.13
CA PRO A 3 -20.35 4.40 11.71
C PRO A 3 -19.25 3.93 10.76
N ILE A 4 -18.51 2.90 11.16
CA ILE A 4 -17.56 2.21 10.30
C ILE A 4 -18.37 1.51 9.21
N ARG A 5 -18.27 1.99 7.97
CA ARG A 5 -18.83 1.31 6.81
C ARG A 5 -18.07 -0.01 6.62
N LEU A 6 -18.79 -1.11 6.80
CA LEU A 6 -18.42 -2.43 6.34
C LEU A 6 -18.34 -2.45 4.79
N GLY A 7 -17.22 -2.96 4.27
CA GLY A 7 -16.91 -3.16 2.85
C GLY A 7 -15.63 -2.39 2.50
N PHE A 8 -14.51 -3.01 2.13
CA PHE A 8 -14.35 -4.13 1.20
C PHE A 8 -13.07 -4.95 1.54
N HIS A 9 -13.18 -6.27 1.39
CA HIS A 9 -12.11 -7.27 1.15
C HIS A 9 -11.09 -7.52 2.27
N LEU A 10 -11.41 -8.53 3.08
CA LEU A 10 -10.51 -9.23 4.00
C LEU A 10 -9.58 -10.16 3.21
N ASP A 11 -8.27 -10.01 3.35
CA ASP A 11 -7.39 -11.17 3.55
C ASP A 11 -6.10 -10.76 4.28
N GLN A 12 -6.21 -10.32 5.53
CA GLN A 12 -5.36 -10.78 6.63
C GLN A 12 -6.18 -10.65 7.91
N SER A 13 -6.78 -11.75 8.36
CA SER A 13 -7.53 -11.77 9.63
C SER A 13 -6.68 -11.20 10.76
N GLN A 14 -7.16 -10.17 11.45
CA GLN A 14 -6.52 -9.67 12.66
C GLN A 14 -6.36 -10.83 13.65
N VAL A 15 -5.11 -11.14 13.99
CA VAL A 15 -4.84 -12.16 15.00
C VAL A 15 -5.20 -11.54 16.35
N PHE A 16 -6.36 -11.91 16.91
CA PHE A 16 -6.83 -11.46 18.22
C PHE A 16 -5.97 -12.05 19.35
N ASN A 17 -4.74 -11.56 19.47
CA ASN A 17 -3.78 -11.93 20.52
C ASN A 17 -3.83 -10.96 21.72
N LYS A 18 -4.78 -10.00 21.73
CA LYS A 18 -4.97 -8.95 22.74
C LYS A 18 -3.81 -7.95 22.85
N TYR A 19 -2.97 -7.87 21.82
CA TYR A 19 -1.91 -6.89 21.72
C TYR A 19 -2.18 -5.99 20.51
N LEU A 20 -2.44 -4.72 20.78
CA LEU A 20 -2.64 -3.64 19.78
C LEU A 20 -3.67 -3.94 18.68
N ASP A 21 -4.74 -4.67 19.00
CA ASP A 21 -5.83 -5.02 18.09
C ASP A 21 -6.74 -3.83 17.68
N GLU A 22 -6.63 -2.68 18.35
CA GLU A 22 -7.37 -1.45 18.05
C GLU A 22 -6.73 -0.56 16.96
N ASP A 23 -5.50 -0.87 16.49
CA ASP A 23 -4.77 -0.06 15.51
C ASP A 23 -5.07 -0.43 14.04
N GLY A 24 -5.96 -1.41 13.83
CA GLY A 24 -6.42 -1.80 12.51
C GLY A 24 -5.47 -2.74 11.75
N CYS A 25 -4.38 -3.21 12.36
CA CYS A 25 -3.38 -4.04 11.68
C CYS A 25 -3.06 -5.37 12.37
N PRO A 26 -2.66 -6.40 11.60
CA PRO A 26 -2.28 -7.69 12.18
C PRO A 26 -0.87 -7.62 12.77
N ASP A 27 -0.77 -7.51 14.09
CA ASP A 27 0.51 -7.61 14.79
C ASP A 27 0.90 -9.09 15.03
N SER A 28 2.15 -9.45 14.72
CA SER A 28 2.66 -10.81 14.83
C SER A 28 3.86 -10.88 15.77
N THR A 29 3.82 -11.81 16.71
CA THR A 29 4.69 -11.89 17.88
C THR A 29 6.11 -12.44 17.62
N TYR A 30 6.56 -12.48 16.36
CA TYR A 30 7.92 -12.91 16.04
C TYR A 30 8.80 -11.70 15.73
N VAL A 31 9.69 -11.38 16.66
CA VAL A 31 10.70 -10.32 16.53
C VAL A 31 11.61 -10.63 15.34
N GLN A 32 11.25 -10.09 14.19
CA GLN A 32 12.15 -9.69 13.11
C GLN A 32 11.47 -8.52 12.42
N ILE A 33 11.82 -7.29 12.84
CA ILE A 33 11.84 -6.05 12.03
C ILE A 33 11.18 -6.20 10.66
N LYS A 34 9.84 -6.31 10.65
CA LYS A 34 9.04 -6.18 9.45
C LYS A 34 8.37 -4.85 9.65
N GLU A 35 8.91 -3.86 8.96
CA GLU A 35 8.23 -2.59 8.80
C GLU A 35 6.76 -2.87 8.50
N TYR A 36 5.90 -2.08 9.10
CA TYR A 36 4.51 -2.00 8.75
C TYR A 36 4.44 -1.74 7.24
N GLN A 37 4.35 -2.81 6.45
CA GLN A 37 4.44 -2.73 5.00
C GLN A 37 3.05 -2.33 4.53
N PHE A 38 2.94 -1.08 4.10
CA PHE A 38 1.72 -0.58 3.49
C PHE A 38 1.43 -1.37 2.21
N LEU A 39 0.15 -1.41 1.84
CA LEU A 39 -0.29 -2.09 0.62
C LEU A 39 0.35 -1.44 -0.60
N ASP A 40 0.75 -2.27 -1.54
CA ASP A 40 1.26 -1.94 -2.88
C ASP A 40 0.54 -2.94 -3.80
N SER A 41 -0.47 -2.44 -4.51
CA SER A 41 -1.50 -3.25 -5.17
C SER A 41 -1.06 -3.77 -6.54
N ASP A 42 -0.12 -3.11 -7.22
CA ASP A 42 0.45 -3.53 -8.50
C ASP A 42 1.92 -3.97 -8.44
N PHE A 43 2.52 -3.87 -7.26
CA PHE A 43 3.84 -4.39 -6.90
C PHE A 43 4.99 -3.67 -7.62
N ASP A 44 4.85 -2.37 -7.84
CA ASP A 44 5.88 -1.55 -8.46
C ASP A 44 6.86 -0.93 -7.46
N GLY A 45 6.60 -1.08 -6.15
CA GLY A 45 7.43 -0.56 -5.07
C GLY A 45 6.97 0.77 -4.48
N ILE A 46 5.85 1.32 -4.94
CA ILE A 46 5.22 2.54 -4.40
C ILE A 46 3.99 2.13 -3.58
N GLU A 47 3.88 2.66 -2.37
CA GLU A 47 2.73 2.35 -1.52
C GLU A 47 1.44 2.97 -2.09
N ASP A 48 0.32 2.25 -2.03
CA ASP A 48 -1.00 2.67 -2.53
C ASP A 48 -1.48 4.05 -2.04
N ARG A 49 -0.92 4.54 -0.92
CA ARG A 49 -1.24 5.87 -0.36
C ARG A 49 -0.48 7.02 -1.03
N TRP A 50 0.56 6.71 -1.79
CA TRP A 50 1.43 7.64 -2.51
C TRP A 50 1.38 7.41 -4.02
N ASP A 51 0.94 6.24 -4.44
CA ASP A 51 0.66 5.87 -5.83
C ASP A 51 -0.61 6.57 -6.34
N GLN A 52 -0.51 7.25 -7.49
CA GLN A 52 -1.63 7.87 -8.19
C GLN A 52 -2.38 6.88 -9.11
N CYS A 53 -1.75 5.76 -9.44
CA CYS A 53 -2.19 4.73 -10.36
C CYS A 53 -2.15 3.33 -9.73
N ASN A 54 -2.78 3.14 -8.56
CA ASN A 54 -2.83 1.93 -7.69
C ASN A 54 -2.95 0.52 -8.33
N PHE A 55 -3.24 0.40 -9.62
CA PHE A 55 -3.39 -0.87 -10.32
C PHE A 55 -2.62 -0.90 -11.65
N GLN A 56 -1.72 0.04 -11.89
CA GLN A 56 -0.94 0.17 -13.10
C GLN A 56 0.54 0.41 -12.72
N PRO A 57 1.39 -0.61 -12.84
CA PRO A 57 2.74 -0.52 -12.31
C PRO A 57 3.56 0.56 -13.03
N GLU A 58 4.29 1.34 -12.24
CA GLU A 58 5.27 2.34 -12.68
C GLU A 58 6.28 1.78 -13.69
N ASN A 59 6.71 2.63 -14.62
CA ASN A 59 7.65 2.28 -15.68
C ASN A 59 8.93 3.11 -15.60
N TYR A 60 9.68 3.02 -14.50
CA TYR A 60 10.99 3.68 -14.24
C TYR A 60 11.81 4.04 -15.50
N ASN A 61 11.56 5.22 -16.05
CA ASN A 61 12.12 5.69 -17.32
C ASN A 61 12.77 7.07 -17.20
N ASP A 62 13.10 7.47 -15.97
CA ASP A 62 13.67 8.76 -15.60
C ASP A 62 12.70 9.95 -15.79
N TYR A 63 11.39 9.70 -15.89
CA TYR A 63 10.37 10.73 -16.01
C TYR A 63 9.18 10.42 -15.11
N LEU A 64 9.04 11.24 -14.06
CA LEU A 64 7.95 11.17 -13.07
C LEU A 64 7.84 9.86 -12.27
N ASP A 65 8.87 9.02 -12.27
CA ASP A 65 9.05 7.75 -11.51
C ASP A 65 8.69 7.73 -10.00
N TRP A 66 8.25 8.82 -9.40
CA TRP A 66 7.87 8.94 -7.99
C TRP A 66 6.36 9.01 -7.76
N ASP A 67 5.55 9.09 -8.81
CA ASP A 67 4.10 9.27 -8.70
C ASP A 67 3.28 7.98 -8.86
N GLY A 68 3.92 6.88 -9.28
CA GLY A 68 3.33 5.56 -9.42
C GLY A 68 2.57 5.35 -10.73
N CYS A 69 2.61 6.31 -11.64
CA CYS A 69 1.90 6.22 -12.91
C CYS A 69 2.84 5.89 -14.08
N PRO A 70 2.46 4.94 -14.96
CA PRO A 70 3.25 4.64 -16.15
C PRO A 70 3.23 5.82 -17.12
N ASP A 71 4.31 6.58 -17.14
CA ASP A 71 4.43 7.80 -17.92
C ASP A 71 5.19 7.60 -19.25
N VAL A 72 5.09 8.62 -20.11
CA VAL A 72 5.82 8.67 -21.38
C VAL A 72 6.57 9.99 -21.49
N ILE A 73 7.88 9.89 -21.74
CA ILE A 73 8.75 11.04 -21.96
C ILE A 73 8.19 11.91 -23.09
N PRO A 74 7.87 13.19 -22.83
CA PRO A 74 7.36 14.08 -23.86
C PRO A 74 8.42 14.34 -24.94
N PRO A 75 8.00 14.55 -26.20
CA PRO A 75 8.94 14.86 -27.26
C PRO A 75 9.69 16.19 -26.99
N PRO A 76 10.94 16.33 -27.45
CA PRO A 76 11.67 17.59 -27.35
C PRO A 76 10.89 18.74 -28.00
N LEU A 77 10.94 19.92 -27.37
CA LEU A 77 10.36 21.16 -27.89
C LEU A 77 11.12 21.69 -29.13
#